data_AF-A0A8D8NZ20-F1
#
_entry.id   AF-A0A8D8NZ20-F1
#
_cell.length_a   1.000
_cell.length_b   1.000
_cell.length_c   1.000
_cell.angle_alpha   90.00
_cell.angle_beta   90.00
_cell.angle_gamma   90.00
#
_symmetry.space_group_name_H-M   'P 1'
#
loop_
_entity.id
_entity.type
_entity.pdbx_description
1 polymer ?
#
loop_
_entity_poly.entity_id
_entity_poly.type
_entity_poly.pdbx_seq_one_letter_code
_entity_poly.pdbx_strand_id
1 'polypeptide(L)'
;MKLLLVVCAFFAVDVVHGDYRHHNAVLKSVLATDHECGIYLRDKTCDGGDCRKRCRGLLTRYWNDSLGVPSATINRFYRPSVHDFEYHERTECCLSDVRKKVPLVEVCRRADASIACYNQQYGNLEAEISAFVPFTDLRHQQILQECLDILRIPDSTLVGYVKHGIAHYPEAMCALRCFLLREGLYTDAAGPDLHRMS
;
A
#
# COMPACT_ATOMS: atom_id res chain seq x y z
N MET A 1 67.19 14.69 17.18
CA MET A 1 66.33 13.70 17.85
C MET A 1 64.92 14.26 17.89
N LYS A 2 63.97 13.55 17.28
CA LYS A 2 62.55 13.91 17.16
C LYS A 2 61.85 13.72 18.51
N LEU A 3 60.92 14.61 18.88
CA LEU A 3 59.91 14.29 19.92
C LEU A 3 58.53 14.80 19.51
N LEU A 4 57.76 13.84 19.00
CA LEU A 4 56.31 13.67 18.82
C LEU A 4 55.35 14.86 19.03
N LEU A 5 54.74 15.27 17.91
CA LEU A 5 53.38 15.83 17.87
C LEU A 5 52.37 14.68 17.99
N VAL A 6 51.54 14.70 19.03
CA VAL A 6 50.37 13.83 19.15
C VAL A 6 49.24 14.44 18.31
N VAL A 7 48.91 13.78 17.20
CA VAL A 7 47.71 14.08 16.43
C VAL A 7 46.59 13.19 16.97
N CYS A 8 45.67 13.77 17.74
CA CYS A 8 44.40 13.11 18.05
C CYS A 8 43.57 13.04 16.77
N ALA A 9 43.55 11.87 16.14
CA ALA A 9 42.58 11.55 15.10
C ALA A 9 41.20 11.42 15.76
N PHE A 10 40.40 12.48 15.69
CA PHE A 10 38.96 12.36 15.90
C PHE A 10 38.41 11.53 14.74
N PHE A 11 38.20 10.24 14.98
CA PHE A 11 37.29 9.47 14.14
C PHE A 11 35.90 10.07 14.39
N ALA A 12 35.45 10.93 13.49
CA ALA A 12 34.03 11.16 13.33
C ALA A 12 33.44 9.80 12.98
N VAL A 13 32.82 9.15 13.97
CA VAL A 13 31.86 8.10 13.70
C VAL A 13 30.72 8.83 13.02
N ASP A 14 30.75 8.88 11.69
CA ASP A 14 29.58 9.23 10.92
C ASP A 14 28.52 8.21 11.35
N VAL A 15 27.59 8.67 12.19
CA VAL A 15 26.34 7.95 12.42
C VAL A 15 25.71 7.91 11.05
N VAL A 16 25.81 6.75 10.40
CA VAL A 16 25.04 6.39 9.21
C VAL A 16 23.60 6.49 9.65
N HIS A 17 23.01 7.67 9.50
CA HIS A 17 21.58 7.84 9.49
C HIS A 17 21.12 7.04 8.29
N GLY A 18 20.64 5.82 8.52
CA GLY A 18 20.04 5.00 7.49
C GLY A 18 19.02 5.86 6.76
N ASP A 19 19.27 6.10 5.47
CA ASP A 19 18.40 6.90 4.64
C ASP A 19 16.99 6.27 4.70
N TYR A 20 16.02 7.02 5.24
CA TYR A 20 14.63 6.61 5.44
C TYR A 20 13.87 6.32 4.12
N ARG A 21 14.59 6.21 3.00
CA ARG A 21 14.07 6.17 1.63
C ARG A 21 14.33 4.86 0.89
N HIS A 22 15.01 3.88 1.47
CA HIS A 22 15.26 2.60 0.82
C HIS A 22 14.13 1.58 1.03
N HIS A 23 12.92 1.96 0.65
CA HIS A 23 11.76 1.07 0.63
C HIS A 23 11.05 1.09 -0.72
N ASN A 24 10.34 0.02 -1.01
CA ASN A 24 9.56 -0.17 -2.23
C ASN A 24 8.15 0.43 -2.17
N ALA A 25 7.77 1.04 -1.04
CA ALA A 25 6.44 1.61 -0.86
C ALA A 25 6.14 2.68 -1.91
N VAL A 26 4.93 2.62 -2.43
CA VAL A 26 4.42 3.58 -3.42
C VAL A 26 3.31 4.38 -2.76
N LEU A 27 3.39 5.70 -2.90
CA LEU A 27 2.38 6.64 -2.47
C LEU A 27 1.70 7.23 -3.71
N LYS A 28 0.37 7.27 -3.71
CA LYS A 28 -0.41 7.89 -4.80
C LYS A 28 -1.55 8.72 -4.21
N SER A 29 -1.80 9.89 -4.79
CA SER A 29 -3.04 10.64 -4.58
C SER A 29 -4.08 10.29 -5.64
N VAL A 30 -5.34 10.61 -5.38
CA VAL A 30 -6.42 10.40 -6.34
C VAL A 30 -6.20 11.25 -7.59
N LEU A 31 -5.78 12.50 -7.43
CA LEU A 31 -5.51 13.42 -8.54
C LEU A 31 -4.39 12.91 -9.45
N ALA A 32 -3.26 12.47 -8.87
CA ALA A 32 -2.14 11.93 -9.64
C ALA A 32 -2.54 10.62 -10.36
N THR A 33 -3.33 9.78 -9.70
CA THR A 33 -3.82 8.53 -10.29
C THR A 33 -4.82 8.79 -11.42
N ASP A 34 -5.72 9.76 -11.26
CA ASP A 34 -6.68 10.14 -12.30
C ASP A 34 -5.97 10.67 -13.55
N HIS A 35 -4.91 11.48 -13.37
CA HIS A 35 -4.07 11.92 -14.48
C HIS A 35 -3.42 10.74 -15.21
N GLU A 36 -2.83 9.79 -14.46
CA GLU A 36 -2.25 8.57 -15.02
C GLU A 36 -3.30 7.74 -15.80
N CYS A 37 -4.49 7.56 -15.25
CA CYS A 37 -5.60 6.90 -15.94
C CYS A 37 -6.04 7.64 -17.20
N GLY A 38 -5.98 8.98 -17.22
CA GLY A 38 -6.22 9.77 -18.42
C GLY A 38 -5.24 9.47 -19.56
N ILE A 39 -3.98 9.17 -19.22
CA ILE A 39 -2.96 8.75 -20.20
C ILE A 39 -3.30 7.35 -20.74
N TYR A 40 -3.63 6.40 -19.86
CA TYR A 40 -3.90 5.01 -20.25
C TYR A 40 -5.21 4.84 -21.03
N LEU A 41 -6.21 5.67 -20.75
CA LEU A 41 -7.56 5.58 -21.32
C LEU A 41 -7.83 6.61 -22.43
N ARG A 42 -6.79 7.28 -22.95
CA ARG A 42 -6.90 8.43 -23.87
C ARG A 42 -7.78 8.17 -25.10
N ASP A 43 -7.80 6.94 -25.62
CA ASP A 43 -8.61 6.56 -26.80
C ASP A 43 -9.93 5.86 -26.44
N LYS A 44 -10.38 6.02 -25.18
CA LYS A 44 -11.42 5.20 -24.52
C LYS A 44 -10.99 3.74 -24.40
N THR A 45 -11.74 2.97 -23.62
CA THR A 45 -11.55 1.51 -23.55
C THR A 45 -12.08 0.83 -24.81
N CYS A 46 -11.65 -0.41 -25.06
CA CYS A 46 -12.10 -1.20 -26.22
C CYS A 46 -13.63 -1.42 -26.28
N ASP A 47 -14.33 -1.22 -25.17
CA ASP A 47 -15.80 -1.29 -25.05
C ASP A 47 -16.49 0.08 -25.17
N GLY A 48 -15.74 1.18 -25.37
CA GLY A 48 -16.25 2.53 -25.55
C GLY A 48 -16.74 3.24 -24.28
N GLY A 49 -16.64 2.61 -23.10
CA GLY A 49 -17.07 3.16 -21.81
C GLY A 49 -16.07 4.15 -21.18
N ASP A 50 -16.54 4.96 -20.21
CA ASP A 50 -15.64 5.66 -19.28
C ASP A 50 -15.25 4.69 -18.16
N CYS A 51 -13.95 4.37 -18.07
CA CYS A 51 -13.41 3.43 -17.09
C CYS A 51 -12.44 4.10 -16.11
N ARG A 52 -12.45 5.43 -16.00
CA ARG A 52 -11.48 6.16 -15.16
C ARG A 52 -11.56 5.78 -13.68
N LYS A 53 -12.75 5.61 -13.10
CA LYS A 53 -12.90 5.22 -11.69
C LYS A 53 -12.42 3.79 -11.43
N ARG A 54 -12.71 2.87 -12.36
CA ARG A 54 -12.16 1.51 -12.33
C ARG A 54 -10.63 1.53 -12.40
N CYS A 55 -10.05 2.23 -13.38
CA CYS A 55 -8.61 2.35 -13.52
C CYS A 55 -7.97 2.89 -12.23
N ARG A 56 -8.54 3.96 -11.65
CA ARG A 56 -8.07 4.51 -10.38
C ARG A 56 -8.04 3.43 -9.31
N GLY A 57 -9.15 2.73 -9.11
CA GLY A 57 -9.25 1.69 -8.09
C GLY A 57 -8.28 0.53 -8.27
N LEU A 58 -7.94 0.18 -9.51
CA LEU A 58 -6.92 -0.82 -9.81
C LEU A 58 -5.51 -0.33 -9.48
N LEU A 59 -5.18 0.92 -9.82
CA LEU A 59 -3.86 1.52 -9.53
C LEU A 59 -3.65 1.81 -8.05
N THR A 60 -4.71 2.14 -7.31
CA THR A 60 -4.67 2.37 -5.84
C THR A 60 -5.08 1.15 -5.02
N ARG A 61 -5.30 0.01 -5.69
CA ARG A 61 -5.54 -1.31 -5.09
C ARG A 61 -6.71 -1.40 -4.13
N TYR A 62 -7.70 -0.52 -4.24
CA TYR A 62 -8.96 -0.71 -3.52
C TYR A 62 -10.01 -1.44 -4.36
N TRP A 63 -9.80 -1.62 -5.67
CA TRP A 63 -10.76 -2.27 -6.57
C TRP A 63 -10.23 -3.59 -7.13
N ASN A 64 -11.14 -4.57 -7.24
CA ASN A 64 -10.92 -5.86 -7.90
C ASN A 64 -12.17 -6.21 -8.71
N ASP A 65 -12.02 -6.51 -10.00
CA ASP A 65 -13.15 -6.82 -10.88
C ASP A 65 -13.89 -8.10 -10.49
N SER A 66 -13.20 -9.06 -9.89
CA SER A 66 -13.83 -10.30 -9.40
C SER A 66 -14.77 -10.04 -8.21
N LEU A 67 -14.49 -9.01 -7.41
CA LEU A 67 -15.35 -8.60 -6.29
C LEU A 67 -16.40 -7.57 -6.73
N GLY A 68 -16.03 -6.67 -7.66
CA GLY A 68 -16.90 -5.63 -8.19
C GLY A 68 -17.39 -4.64 -7.13
N VAL A 69 -16.64 -4.47 -6.04
CA VAL A 69 -16.86 -3.47 -4.99
C VAL A 69 -15.52 -2.98 -4.45
N PRO A 70 -15.44 -1.73 -3.96
CA PRO A 70 -14.24 -1.24 -3.29
C PRO A 70 -14.01 -2.00 -1.98
N SER A 71 -12.76 -2.36 -1.69
CA SER A 71 -12.34 -2.77 -0.34
C SER A 71 -12.36 -1.57 0.61
N ALA A 72 -12.41 -1.84 1.92
CA ALA A 72 -12.35 -0.81 2.96
C ALA A 72 -11.10 0.08 2.87
N THR A 73 -10.05 -0.36 2.19
CA THR A 73 -8.82 0.44 2.01
C THR A 73 -9.03 1.72 1.19
N ILE A 74 -10.14 1.86 0.45
CA ILE A 74 -10.49 3.13 -0.20
C ILE A 74 -10.65 4.30 0.79
N ASN A 75 -10.98 3.99 2.05
CA ASN A 75 -11.21 4.96 3.12
C ASN A 75 -10.00 5.88 3.35
N ARG A 76 -8.78 5.45 2.98
CA ARG A 76 -7.56 6.29 3.05
C ARG A 76 -7.61 7.57 2.19
N PHE A 77 -8.55 7.63 1.25
CA PHE A 77 -8.76 8.80 0.38
C PHE A 77 -9.97 9.65 0.80
N TYR A 78 -10.69 9.28 1.86
CA TYR A 78 -11.88 9.98 2.30
C TYR A 78 -11.79 10.38 3.77
N ARG A 79 -12.31 11.56 4.08
CA ARG A 79 -12.44 12.07 5.44
C ARG A 79 -13.92 12.19 5.81
N PRO A 80 -14.46 11.31 6.67
CA PRO A 80 -15.82 11.44 7.17
C PRO A 80 -15.97 12.69 8.04
N SER A 81 -17.19 13.20 8.17
CA SER A 81 -17.50 14.28 9.09
C SER A 81 -17.42 13.79 10.54
N VAL A 82 -16.86 14.59 11.43
CA VAL A 82 -16.74 14.25 12.87
C VAL A 82 -18.10 14.13 13.59
N HIS A 83 -19.17 14.62 12.98
CA HIS A 83 -20.54 14.56 13.52
C HIS A 83 -21.42 13.53 12.81
N ASP A 84 -20.88 12.82 11.82
CA ASP A 84 -21.61 11.79 11.09
C ASP A 84 -21.11 10.43 11.56
N PHE A 85 -21.95 9.72 12.32
CA PHE A 85 -21.60 8.40 12.86
C PHE A 85 -22.16 7.25 12.02
N GLU A 86 -22.99 7.55 11.01
CA GLU A 86 -23.71 6.57 10.20
C GLU A 86 -23.16 6.49 8.76
N TYR A 87 -22.14 7.29 8.42
CA TYR A 87 -21.53 7.32 7.08
C TYR A 87 -21.18 5.93 6.53
N HIS A 88 -20.65 5.06 7.40
CA HIS A 88 -20.26 3.70 7.03
C HIS A 88 -21.49 2.86 6.65
N GLU A 89 -22.52 2.84 7.50
CA GLU A 89 -23.75 2.05 7.26
C GLU A 89 -24.49 2.52 6.01
N ARG A 90 -24.59 3.84 5.79
CA ARG A 90 -25.22 4.39 4.58
C ARG A 90 -24.41 4.07 3.31
N THR A 91 -23.09 4.12 3.40
CA THR A 91 -22.21 3.75 2.28
C THR A 91 -22.38 2.27 1.94
N GLU A 92 -22.37 1.38 2.93
CA GLU A 92 -22.58 -0.06 2.73
C GLU A 92 -23.97 -0.39 2.18
N CYS A 93 -25.01 0.31 2.65
CA CYS A 93 -26.36 0.19 2.10
C CYS A 93 -26.39 0.56 0.61
N CYS A 94 -25.77 1.69 0.24
CA CYS A 94 -25.63 2.11 -1.15
C CYS A 94 -24.85 1.08 -1.99
N LEU A 95 -23.72 0.58 -1.50
CA LEU A 95 -22.92 -0.44 -2.18
C LEU A 95 -23.71 -1.74 -2.39
N SER A 96 -24.51 -2.15 -1.39
CA SER A 96 -25.41 -3.30 -1.49
C SER A 96 -26.41 -3.15 -2.62
N ASP A 97 -26.96 -1.95 -2.80
CA ASP A 97 -27.85 -1.63 -3.90
C ASP A 97 -27.15 -1.67 -5.26
N VAL A 98 -25.92 -1.14 -5.36
CA VAL A 98 -25.11 -1.25 -6.58
C VAL A 98 -24.88 -2.72 -6.95
N ARG A 99 -24.55 -3.57 -5.96
CA ARG A 99 -24.32 -5.02 -6.18
C ARG A 99 -25.55 -5.70 -6.78
N LYS A 100 -26.76 -5.30 -6.37
CA LYS A 100 -28.04 -5.85 -6.86
C LYS A 100 -28.43 -5.33 -8.23
N LYS A 101 -28.18 -4.04 -8.50
CA LYS A 101 -28.70 -3.31 -9.67
C LYS A 101 -27.75 -3.31 -10.87
N VAL A 102 -26.44 -3.41 -10.65
CA VAL A 102 -25.43 -3.34 -11.70
C VAL A 102 -24.74 -4.70 -11.85
N PRO A 103 -24.87 -5.40 -12.99
CA PRO A 103 -24.19 -6.68 -13.24
C PRO A 103 -22.67 -6.60 -13.07
N LEU A 104 -22.06 -7.70 -12.62
CA LEU A 104 -20.61 -7.77 -12.40
C LEU A 104 -19.80 -7.57 -13.70
N VAL A 105 -20.35 -8.00 -14.84
CA VAL A 105 -19.73 -7.85 -16.17
C VAL A 105 -19.62 -6.39 -16.60
N GLU A 106 -20.43 -5.48 -16.05
CA GLU A 106 -20.38 -4.05 -16.34
C GLU A 106 -19.37 -3.34 -15.43
N VAL A 107 -18.11 -3.80 -15.47
CA VAL A 107 -17.07 -3.46 -14.48
C VAL A 107 -16.83 -1.96 -14.31
N CYS A 108 -16.88 -1.17 -15.39
CA CYS A 108 -16.68 0.27 -15.32
C CYS A 108 -17.89 1.00 -14.74
N ARG A 109 -19.11 0.66 -15.20
CA ARG A 109 -20.36 1.21 -14.64
C ARG A 109 -20.49 0.87 -13.16
N ARG A 110 -20.09 -0.34 -12.77
CA ARG A 110 -20.13 -0.78 -11.37
C ARG A 110 -19.15 0.00 -10.51
N ALA A 111 -17.92 0.22 -11.00
CA ALA A 111 -16.94 1.08 -10.32
C ALA A 111 -17.46 2.51 -10.16
N ASP A 112 -18.01 3.11 -11.21
CA ASP A 112 -18.58 4.46 -11.15
C ASP A 112 -19.70 4.57 -10.11
N ALA A 113 -20.64 3.62 -10.12
CA ALA A 113 -21.74 3.59 -9.16
C ALA A 113 -21.25 3.37 -7.72
N SER A 114 -20.26 2.50 -7.50
CA SER A 114 -19.68 2.32 -6.18
C SER A 114 -18.94 3.56 -5.67
N ILE A 115 -18.18 4.25 -6.52
CA ILE A 115 -17.51 5.50 -6.13
C ILE A 115 -18.52 6.62 -5.88
N ALA A 116 -19.64 6.64 -6.60
CA ALA A 116 -20.74 7.56 -6.31
C ALA A 116 -21.30 7.36 -4.89
N CYS A 117 -21.41 6.11 -4.40
CA CYS A 117 -21.80 5.84 -3.01
C CYS A 117 -20.83 6.50 -2.01
N TYR A 118 -19.52 6.34 -2.20
CA TYR A 118 -18.53 6.96 -1.31
C TYR A 118 -18.61 8.49 -1.33
N ASN A 119 -18.71 9.09 -2.52
CA ASN A 119 -18.81 10.56 -2.65
C ASN A 119 -20.07 11.13 -2.00
N GLN A 120 -21.17 10.35 -1.93
CA GLN A 120 -22.44 10.81 -1.39
C GLN A 120 -22.60 10.51 0.09
N GLN A 121 -22.07 9.37 0.56
CA GLN A 121 -22.42 8.81 1.87
C GLN A 121 -21.25 8.74 2.85
N TYR A 122 -20.01 8.63 2.37
CA TYR A 122 -18.86 8.33 3.24
C TYR A 122 -18.21 9.59 3.80
N GLY A 123 -18.02 10.63 2.99
CA GLY A 123 -17.36 11.86 3.42
C GLY A 123 -16.67 12.62 2.29
N ASN A 124 -15.76 13.51 2.65
CA ASN A 124 -15.04 14.35 1.70
C ASN A 124 -13.87 13.59 1.07
N LEU A 125 -13.79 13.60 -0.25
CA LEU A 125 -12.65 13.05 -0.99
C LEU A 125 -11.41 13.96 -0.82
N GLU A 126 -10.33 13.41 -0.26
CA GLU A 126 -9.05 14.10 -0.10
C GLU A 126 -8.17 13.87 -1.34
N ALA A 127 -8.52 14.53 -2.45
CA ALA A 127 -8.02 14.16 -3.77
C ALA A 127 -6.49 14.33 -3.95
N GLU A 128 -5.88 15.26 -3.24
CA GLU A 128 -4.46 15.62 -3.37
C GLU A 128 -3.55 14.87 -2.39
N ILE A 129 -4.12 14.32 -1.30
CA ILE A 129 -3.33 13.61 -0.29
C ILE A 129 -2.87 12.28 -0.87
N SER A 130 -1.56 12.05 -0.79
CA SER A 130 -0.97 10.78 -1.21
C SER A 130 -1.10 9.75 -0.09
N ALA A 131 -1.63 8.59 -0.42
CA ALA A 131 -1.77 7.47 0.49
C ALA A 131 -1.00 6.24 -0.03
N PHE A 132 -0.66 5.34 0.89
CA PHE A 132 0.05 4.12 0.56
C PHE A 132 -0.78 3.22 -0.36
N VAL A 133 -0.13 2.68 -1.38
CA VAL A 133 -0.71 1.70 -2.29
C VAL A 133 -0.26 0.31 -1.82
N PRO A 134 -1.18 -0.53 -1.31
CA PRO A 134 -0.87 -1.89 -0.90
C PRO A 134 -0.12 -2.67 -1.97
N PHE A 135 0.85 -3.46 -1.52
CA PHE A 135 1.53 -4.40 -2.40
C PHE A 135 0.56 -5.50 -2.85
N THR A 136 0.83 -6.05 -4.03
CA THR A 136 0.19 -7.28 -4.49
C THR A 136 0.90 -8.48 -3.89
N ASP A 137 0.23 -9.63 -3.76
CA ASP A 137 0.85 -10.88 -3.30
C ASP A 137 2.15 -11.22 -4.03
N LEU A 138 2.20 -11.02 -5.36
CA LEU A 138 3.40 -11.22 -6.15
C LEU A 138 4.57 -10.33 -5.70
N ARG A 139 4.28 -9.08 -5.30
CA ARG A 139 5.29 -8.12 -4.88
C ARG A 139 5.73 -8.38 -3.44
N HIS A 140 4.80 -8.80 -2.56
CA HIS A 140 5.14 -9.36 -1.26
C HIS A 140 6.12 -10.55 -1.41
N GLN A 141 5.80 -11.50 -2.27
CA GLN A 141 6.66 -12.66 -2.54
C GLN A 141 8.03 -12.27 -3.09
N GLN A 142 8.09 -11.32 -4.04
CA GLN A 142 9.35 -10.81 -4.58
C GLN A 142 10.21 -10.18 -3.48
N ILE A 143 9.63 -9.29 -2.65
CA ILE A 143 10.37 -8.63 -1.56
C ILE A 143 10.86 -9.66 -0.53
N LEU A 144 10.04 -10.66 -0.20
CA LEU A 144 10.44 -11.74 0.70
C LEU A 144 11.62 -12.51 0.11
N GLN A 145 11.56 -12.92 -1.16
CA GLN A 145 12.64 -13.66 -1.81
C GLN A 145 13.94 -12.85 -1.82
N GLU A 146 13.88 -11.56 -2.19
CA GLU A 146 15.05 -10.68 -2.15
C GLU A 146 15.67 -10.61 -0.75
N CYS A 147 14.86 -10.56 0.29
CA CYS A 147 15.35 -10.57 1.67
C CYS A 147 16.01 -11.89 2.07
N LEU A 148 15.46 -13.03 1.63
CA LEU A 148 16.08 -14.33 1.86
C LEU A 148 17.43 -14.43 1.15
N ASP A 149 17.52 -13.97 -0.10
CA ASP A 149 18.75 -13.97 -0.89
C ASP A 149 19.83 -13.09 -0.24
N ILE A 150 19.47 -11.88 0.20
CA ILE A 150 20.39 -10.95 0.90
C ILE A 150 20.92 -11.56 2.18
N LEU A 151 20.05 -12.21 2.95
CA LEU A 151 20.40 -12.85 4.22
C LEU A 151 20.99 -14.25 4.03
N ARG A 152 21.05 -14.75 2.80
CA ARG A 152 21.51 -16.10 2.42
C ARG A 152 20.75 -17.21 3.16
N ILE A 153 19.44 -17.02 3.32
CA ILE A 153 18.54 -17.99 3.95
C ILE A 153 17.97 -18.89 2.85
N PRO A 154 18.19 -20.22 2.89
CA PRO A 154 17.63 -21.12 1.88
C PRO A 154 16.11 -21.23 1.98
N ASP A 155 15.39 -21.19 0.86
CA ASP A 155 13.93 -21.31 0.81
C ASP A 155 13.39 -22.55 1.54
N SER A 156 14.17 -23.64 1.55
CA SER A 156 13.81 -24.89 2.24
C SER A 156 13.57 -24.73 3.74
N THR A 157 14.09 -23.67 4.37
CA THR A 157 13.91 -23.44 5.81
C THR A 157 12.61 -22.73 6.17
N LEU A 158 11.95 -22.08 5.19
CA LEU A 158 10.70 -21.32 5.41
C LEU A 158 9.58 -22.18 6.01
N VAL A 159 9.45 -23.43 5.54
CA VAL A 159 8.45 -24.36 6.07
C VAL A 159 8.65 -24.60 7.57
N GLY A 160 9.91 -24.66 8.01
CA GLY A 160 10.26 -24.76 9.43
C GLY A 160 9.83 -23.54 10.23
N TYR A 161 10.12 -22.34 9.72
CA TYR A 161 9.75 -21.09 10.39
C TYR A 161 8.23 -20.94 10.57
N VAL A 162 7.46 -21.25 9.52
CA VAL A 162 6.00 -21.17 9.57
C VAL A 162 5.42 -22.20 10.53
N LYS A 163 5.93 -23.44 10.51
CA LYS A 163 5.40 -24.54 11.32
C LYS A 163 5.68 -24.38 12.81
N HIS A 164 6.85 -23.85 13.15
CA HIS A 164 7.32 -23.80 14.54
C HIS A 164 7.26 -22.40 15.14
N GLY A 165 6.96 -21.37 14.34
CA GLY A 165 6.88 -19.98 14.76
C GLY A 165 8.20 -19.25 14.56
N ILE A 166 8.13 -18.10 13.88
CA ILE A 166 9.31 -17.30 13.50
C ILE A 166 10.13 -16.80 14.69
N ALA A 167 9.50 -16.61 15.86
CA ALA A 167 10.15 -16.10 17.05
C ALA A 167 11.25 -17.03 17.60
N HIS A 168 11.22 -18.31 17.23
CA HIS A 168 12.21 -19.30 17.64
C HIS A 168 13.48 -19.30 16.76
N TYR A 169 13.48 -18.54 15.66
CA TYR A 169 14.55 -18.53 14.66
C TYR A 169 15.06 -17.11 14.47
N PRO A 170 16.25 -16.76 15.03
CA PRO A 170 16.84 -15.43 14.87
C PRO A 170 16.93 -14.98 13.40
N GLU A 171 17.26 -15.89 12.50
CA GLU A 171 17.32 -15.65 11.06
C GLU A 171 15.95 -15.35 10.44
N ALA A 172 14.87 -15.95 10.93
CA ALA A 172 13.52 -15.62 10.49
C ALA A 172 13.09 -14.22 10.98
N MET A 173 13.53 -13.82 12.18
CA MET A 173 13.32 -12.46 12.68
C MET A 173 14.10 -11.43 11.86
N CYS A 174 15.32 -11.76 11.43
CA CYS A 174 16.09 -10.94 10.49
C CYS A 174 15.37 -10.82 9.13
N ALA A 175 14.82 -11.92 8.60
CA ALA A 175 14.05 -11.92 7.36
C ALA A 175 12.79 -11.05 7.48
N LEU A 176 12.04 -11.17 8.57
CA LEU A 176 10.86 -10.34 8.83
C LEU A 176 11.23 -8.85 8.89
N ARG A 177 12.30 -8.50 9.61
CA ARG A 177 12.77 -7.12 9.68
C ARG A 177 13.14 -6.59 8.29
N CYS A 178 13.89 -7.36 7.50
CA CYS A 178 14.23 -6.98 6.12
C CYS A 178 12.97 -6.73 5.28
N PHE A 179 12.01 -7.65 5.36
CA PHE A 179 10.75 -7.59 4.64
C PHE A 179 9.99 -6.31 4.98
N LEU A 180 9.74 -6.05 6.27
CA LEU A 180 8.99 -4.87 6.72
C LEU A 180 9.71 -3.54 6.39
N LEU A 181 11.05 -3.51 6.45
CA LEU A 181 11.84 -2.36 6.01
C LEU A 181 11.65 -2.11 4.51
N ARG A 182 11.79 -3.15 3.67
CA ARG A 182 11.64 -3.04 2.22
C ARG A 182 10.22 -2.70 1.80
N GLU A 183 9.21 -3.10 2.56
CA GLU A 183 7.84 -2.67 2.31
C GLU A 183 7.56 -1.26 2.83
N GLY A 184 8.48 -0.66 3.57
CA GLY A 184 8.29 0.65 4.18
C GLY A 184 7.21 0.63 5.26
N LEU A 185 6.96 -0.53 5.88
CA LEU A 185 6.01 -0.73 6.97
C LEU A 185 6.69 -0.64 8.34
N TYR A 186 8.02 -0.55 8.39
CA TYR A 186 8.78 -0.50 9.62
C TYR A 186 10.05 0.33 9.43
N THR A 187 10.51 0.99 10.49
CA THR A 187 11.87 1.52 10.60
C THR A 187 12.43 1.21 11.98
N ASP A 188 13.75 1.09 12.13
CA ASP A 188 14.34 0.84 13.45
C ASP A 188 14.09 2.00 14.43
N ALA A 189 14.00 3.22 13.91
CA ALA A 189 13.85 4.43 14.72
C ALA A 189 12.40 4.66 15.18
N ALA A 190 11.41 4.44 14.30
CA ALA A 190 10.01 4.74 14.58
C ALA A 190 9.16 3.49 14.86
N GLY A 191 9.69 2.29 14.63
CA GLY A 191 8.92 1.05 14.71
C GLY A 191 7.94 0.89 13.54
N PRO A 192 6.83 0.13 13.73
CA PRO A 192 5.81 -0.10 12.71
C PRO A 192 5.06 1.17 12.28
N ASP A 193 4.85 1.34 10.97
CA ASP A 193 3.98 2.37 10.41
C ASP A 193 2.54 1.84 10.29
N LEU A 194 1.75 2.06 11.32
CA LEU A 194 0.36 1.58 11.40
C LEU A 194 -0.55 2.18 10.31
N HIS A 195 -0.21 3.35 9.77
CA HIS A 195 -1.02 3.98 8.72
C HIS A 195 -0.90 3.24 7.38
N ARG A 196 0.22 2.55 7.15
CA ARG A 196 0.45 1.73 5.95
C ARG A 196 0.00 0.28 6.11
N MET A 197 -0.28 -0.15 7.35
CA MET A 197 -0.75 -1.50 7.69
C MET A 197 -2.28 -1.63 7.69
N SER A 198 -3.01 -0.52 7.53
CA SER A 198 -4.49 -0.44 7.54
C SER A 198 -5.12 -0.41 6.15
#